data_AF-A0AAD7EC87-F1
#
_entry.id   AF-A0AAD7EC87-F1
#
_cell.length_a   1.000
_cell.length_b   1.000
_cell.length_c   1.000
_cell.angle_alpha   90.00
_cell.angle_beta   90.00
_cell.angle_gamma   90.00
#
_symmetry.space_group_name_H-M   'P 1'
#
loop_
_entity.id
_entity.type
_entity.pdbx_description
1 polymer ?
#
loop_
_entity_poly.entity_id
_entity_poly.type
_entity_poly.pdbx_seq_one_letter_code
_entity_poly.pdbx_strand_id
1 'polypeptide(L)'
;MRVQPPTYFDLSPSNVASTSRLPQTPSRRRGRDDEDENIDPELWSPLKKMRTLYAHLGSTSTGSILLSSPKVKSYDTHTLSPVIQHVPKSIPTPNWSLSSPDTSTEPYKTRGQLEMEIQALQKQLGLAHQHVIVQGQLIEEANATLIVQNLGLKKMNDALHEQEGKGVTDRAKLFKGKAQCLSSDEFYHEMLAVEEGRKTKAAGKERKKLERARKKEKKLEIEWEWAEMKCVHAELVEAWTVECSRLTELGNRKKDLSPKPKLGKKPKVPVADDNESDNEDDVDEDVDG
;
A
#
# COMPACT_ATOMS: atom_id res chain seq x y z
N MET A 1 -24.82 34.52 42.94
CA MET A 1 -24.78 33.23 43.65
C MET A 1 -25.01 32.12 42.64
N ARG A 2 -23.98 31.38 42.24
CA ARG A 2 -24.09 30.22 41.33
C ARG A 2 -23.84 28.96 42.14
N VAL A 3 -24.84 28.10 42.21
CA VAL A 3 -24.79 26.82 42.92
C VAL A 3 -24.21 25.77 41.97
N GLN A 4 -23.10 25.14 42.36
CA GLN A 4 -22.56 23.97 41.68
C GLN A 4 -23.23 22.70 42.23
N PRO A 5 -23.53 21.69 41.40
CA PRO A 5 -23.99 20.39 41.90
C PRO A 5 -22.80 19.51 42.33
N PRO A 6 -22.96 18.66 43.36
CA PRO A 6 -21.92 17.76 43.83
C PRO A 6 -21.86 16.51 42.95
N THR A 7 -20.70 16.23 42.35
CA THR A 7 -20.40 14.95 41.73
C THR A 7 -19.48 14.15 42.64
N TYR A 8 -20.07 13.42 43.58
CA TYR A 8 -19.38 12.37 44.32
C TYR A 8 -20.17 11.07 44.14
N PHE A 9 -19.68 10.20 43.25
CA PHE A 9 -20.12 8.81 43.18
C PHE A 9 -19.18 8.00 44.07
N ASP A 10 -19.64 7.72 45.28
CA ASP A 10 -19.05 6.75 46.19
C ASP A 10 -19.53 5.37 45.76
N LEU A 11 -18.65 4.58 45.15
CA LEU A 11 -18.90 3.16 44.87
C LEU A 11 -18.00 2.34 45.78
N SER A 12 -18.55 1.98 46.94
CA SER A 12 -17.99 0.95 47.81
C SER A 12 -17.97 -0.40 47.07
N PRO A 13 -16.88 -1.18 47.11
CA PRO A 13 -16.86 -2.51 46.53
C PRO A 13 -17.57 -3.50 47.47
N SER A 14 -18.80 -3.90 47.12
CA SER A 14 -19.43 -5.07 47.74
C SER A 14 -18.75 -6.33 47.21
N ASN A 15 -17.96 -6.97 48.07
CA ASN A 15 -17.42 -8.31 47.85
C ASN A 15 -18.58 -9.32 47.85
N VAL A 16 -19.05 -9.70 46.65
CA VAL A 16 -19.96 -10.84 46.48
C VAL A 16 -19.15 -11.98 45.86
N ALA A 17 -18.74 -12.91 46.71
CA ALA A 17 -18.15 -14.17 46.30
C ALA A 17 -19.18 -14.98 45.50
N SER A 18 -19.18 -14.79 44.19
CA SER A 18 -19.93 -15.62 43.26
C SER A 18 -19.05 -16.75 42.76
N THR A 19 -19.23 -17.94 43.34
CA THR A 19 -18.74 -19.20 42.77
C THR A 19 -19.51 -19.51 41.49
N SER A 20 -19.16 -18.82 40.41
CA SER A 20 -19.62 -19.11 39.06
C SER A 20 -18.77 -20.23 38.47
N ARG A 21 -19.34 -21.44 38.41
CA ARG A 21 -18.79 -22.54 37.60
C ARG A 21 -18.86 -22.10 36.13
N LEU A 22 -17.71 -21.83 35.53
CA LEU A 22 -17.60 -21.60 34.10
C LEU A 22 -18.08 -22.84 33.34
N PRO A 23 -18.89 -22.68 32.27
CA PRO A 23 -19.23 -23.78 31.38
C PRO A 23 -17.96 -24.23 30.67
N GLN A 24 -17.55 -25.47 30.97
CA GLN A 24 -16.41 -26.12 30.36
C GLN A 24 -16.77 -26.49 28.92
N THR A 25 -16.37 -25.65 27.96
CA THR A 25 -16.49 -25.97 26.54
C THR A 25 -15.57 -27.14 26.18
N PRO A 26 -16.00 -28.08 25.33
CA PRO A 26 -15.18 -29.20 24.89
C PRO A 26 -13.97 -28.67 24.12
N SER A 27 -12.82 -28.63 24.78
CA SER A 27 -11.52 -28.37 24.18
C SER A 27 -11.21 -29.52 23.22
N ARG A 28 -11.50 -29.28 21.94
CA ARG A 28 -11.09 -30.13 20.84
C ARG A 28 -9.57 -29.98 20.72
N ARG A 29 -8.82 -30.80 21.46
CA ARG A 29 -7.37 -30.98 21.27
C ARG A 29 -7.14 -31.39 19.81
N ARG A 30 -6.90 -30.42 18.94
CA ARG A 30 -6.25 -30.68 17.65
C ARG A 30 -4.83 -31.12 18.01
N GLY A 31 -4.40 -32.24 17.45
CA GLY A 31 -3.05 -32.73 17.63
C GLY A 31 -2.07 -31.59 17.39
N ARG A 32 -1.06 -31.49 18.25
CA ARG A 32 0.16 -30.79 17.88
C ARG A 32 0.62 -31.45 16.60
N ASP A 33 0.45 -30.74 15.48
CA ASP A 33 1.28 -30.96 14.32
C ASP A 33 2.67 -30.58 14.82
N ASP A 34 3.47 -31.60 15.13
CA ASP A 34 4.89 -31.46 15.40
C ASP A 34 5.50 -30.63 14.27
N GLU A 35 6.38 -29.70 14.64
CA GLU A 35 7.06 -28.82 13.70
C GLU A 35 7.83 -29.67 12.69
N ASP A 36 7.23 -29.84 11.52
CA ASP A 36 7.85 -30.54 10.40
C ASP A 36 8.99 -29.63 9.91
N GLU A 37 10.22 -29.93 10.33
CA GLU A 37 11.44 -29.19 9.97
C GLU A 37 11.74 -29.22 8.46
N ASN A 38 10.90 -29.90 7.68
CA ASN A 38 11.03 -30.12 6.24
C ASN A 38 9.93 -29.40 5.41
N ILE A 39 9.36 -28.30 5.91
CA ILE A 39 8.43 -27.50 5.12
C ILE A 39 9.19 -26.77 4.00
N ASP A 40 8.90 -27.18 2.77
CA ASP A 40 9.37 -26.54 1.55
C ASP A 40 9.11 -25.02 1.57
N PRO A 41 10.15 -24.16 1.48
CA PRO A 41 10.01 -22.70 1.53
C PRO A 41 9.15 -22.14 0.39
N GLU A 42 9.02 -22.85 -0.74
CA GLU A 42 8.17 -22.41 -1.85
C GLU A 42 6.67 -22.61 -1.57
N LEU A 43 6.30 -23.53 -0.66
CA LEU A 43 4.91 -23.78 -0.29
C LEU A 43 4.36 -22.77 0.72
N TRP A 44 5.17 -21.79 1.13
CA TRP A 44 4.87 -20.81 2.17
C TRP A 44 4.17 -19.55 1.62
N SER A 45 2.93 -19.73 1.17
CA SER A 45 2.12 -18.63 0.62
C SER A 45 1.73 -17.59 1.69
N PRO A 46 1.48 -16.32 1.29
CA PRO A 46 1.00 -15.27 2.21
C PRO A 46 -0.25 -15.68 3.01
N LEU A 47 -1.14 -16.45 2.39
CA LEU A 47 -2.35 -16.95 3.04
C LEU A 47 -2.02 -17.94 4.17
N LYS A 48 -1.01 -18.81 3.99
CA LYS A 48 -0.51 -19.69 5.05
C LYS A 48 0.16 -18.88 6.16
N LYS A 49 0.98 -17.86 5.85
CA LYS A 49 1.56 -16.95 6.87
C LYS A 49 0.50 -16.37 7.78
N MET A 50 -0.56 -15.81 7.19
CA MET A 50 -1.69 -15.27 7.94
C MET A 50 -2.36 -16.34 8.80
N ARG A 51 -2.64 -17.52 8.25
CA ARG A 51 -3.32 -18.59 8.98
C ARG A 51 -2.51 -19.10 10.17
N THR A 52 -1.20 -19.26 10.00
CA THR A 52 -0.27 -19.64 11.06
C THR A 52 -0.19 -18.54 12.12
N LEU A 53 -0.12 -17.28 11.72
CA LEU A 53 -0.14 -16.13 12.64
C LEU A 53 -1.44 -16.11 13.46
N TYR A 54 -2.61 -16.27 12.84
CA TYR A 54 -3.88 -16.36 13.57
C TYR A 54 -3.95 -17.57 14.51
N ALA A 55 -3.39 -18.72 14.11
CA ALA A 55 -3.32 -19.89 14.97
C ALA A 55 -2.45 -19.65 16.22
N HIS A 56 -1.32 -18.97 16.05
CA HIS A 56 -0.45 -18.59 17.16
C HIS A 56 -1.12 -17.54 18.06
N LEU A 57 -1.74 -16.51 17.48
CA LEU A 57 -2.48 -15.49 18.24
C LEU A 57 -3.62 -16.12 19.05
N GLY A 58 -4.37 -17.06 18.45
CA GLY A 58 -5.45 -17.79 19.12
C GLY A 58 -4.98 -18.80 20.18
N SER A 59 -3.69 -19.17 20.17
CA SER A 59 -3.09 -20.08 21.16
C SER A 59 -2.51 -19.35 22.37
N THR A 60 -2.45 -18.01 22.35
CA THR A 60 -2.05 -17.23 23.53
C THR A 60 -3.10 -17.35 24.63
N SER A 61 -2.67 -17.62 25.88
CA SER A 61 -3.60 -17.96 26.98
C SER A 61 -4.54 -16.83 27.38
N THR A 62 -4.25 -15.60 26.90
CA THR A 62 -5.03 -14.40 27.17
C THR A 62 -6.25 -14.23 26.26
N GLY A 63 -6.43 -15.03 25.19
CA GLY A 63 -7.67 -15.14 24.41
C GLY A 63 -8.17 -13.88 23.68
N SER A 64 -7.60 -12.71 23.97
CA SER A 64 -7.89 -11.43 23.35
C SER A 64 -6.62 -10.61 23.28
N ILE A 65 -6.09 -10.43 22.07
CA ILE A 65 -5.11 -9.39 21.79
C ILE A 65 -5.94 -8.21 21.29
N LEU A 66 -6.30 -7.33 22.21
CA LEU A 66 -6.79 -6.00 21.84
C LEU A 66 -5.61 -5.31 21.15
N LEU A 67 -5.64 -5.30 19.81
CA LEU A 67 -4.87 -4.36 19.01
C LEU A 67 -5.43 -2.96 19.30
N SER A 68 -5.19 -2.43 20.50
CA SER A 68 -5.20 -0.99 20.66
C SER A 68 -4.08 -0.52 19.76
N SER A 69 -4.39 0.03 18.59
CA SER A 69 -3.41 0.64 17.70
C SER A 69 -2.75 1.77 18.48
N PRO A 70 -1.60 1.53 19.14
CA PRO A 70 -0.92 2.62 19.79
C PRO A 70 -0.52 3.51 18.61
N LYS A 71 -0.85 4.80 18.66
CA LYS A 71 -0.28 5.73 17.68
C LYS A 71 1.22 5.51 17.76
N VAL A 72 1.80 4.90 16.73
CA VAL A 72 3.23 4.64 16.64
C VAL A 72 3.85 6.02 16.72
N LYS A 73 4.46 6.32 17.87
CA LYS A 73 5.06 7.63 18.07
C LYS A 73 6.36 7.61 17.27
N SER A 74 6.77 8.78 16.78
CA SER A 74 7.95 8.93 15.92
C SER A 74 9.26 8.38 16.53
N TYR A 75 9.32 8.16 17.85
CA TYR A 75 10.44 7.50 18.51
C TYR A 75 10.37 5.96 18.48
N ASP A 76 9.19 5.36 18.29
CA ASP A 76 9.00 3.90 18.19
C ASP A 76 9.38 3.37 16.80
N THR A 77 9.34 4.23 15.78
CA THR A 77 10.01 3.98 14.49
C THR A 77 11.50 4.23 14.66
N HIS A 78 12.18 3.38 15.43
CA HIS A 78 13.63 3.29 15.35
C HIS A 78 13.98 2.94 13.91
N THR A 79 14.42 3.93 13.13
CA THR A 79 15.18 3.71 11.91
C THR A 79 16.30 2.77 12.31
N LEU A 80 16.21 1.51 11.84
CA LEU A 80 17.17 0.46 12.15
C LEU A 80 18.56 1.07 11.96
N SER A 81 19.38 1.11 13.02
CA SER A 81 20.72 1.67 12.93
C SER A 81 21.43 1.01 11.74
N PRO A 82 22.10 1.78 10.86
CA PRO A 82 22.76 1.22 9.69
C PRO A 82 23.69 0.11 10.16
N VAL A 83 23.36 -1.12 9.78
CA VAL A 83 24.12 -2.28 10.21
C VAL A 83 25.39 -2.26 9.37
N ILE A 84 26.49 -1.77 9.95
CA ILE A 84 27.82 -1.96 9.37
C ILE A 84 28.13 -3.45 9.53
N GLN A 85 27.75 -4.22 8.52
CA GLN A 85 28.02 -5.65 8.51
C GLN A 85 29.50 -5.86 8.17
N HIS A 86 30.17 -6.62 9.02
CA HIS A 86 31.53 -7.07 8.78
C HIS A 86 31.50 -8.37 7.98
N VAL A 87 32.54 -8.59 7.17
CA VAL A 87 32.75 -9.88 6.50
C VAL A 87 32.68 -11.00 7.55
N PRO A 88 31.88 -12.05 7.35
CA PRO A 88 31.74 -13.14 8.30
C PRO A 88 33.10 -13.72 8.67
N LYS A 89 33.36 -13.88 9.98
CA LYS A 89 34.62 -14.45 10.51
C LYS A 89 34.85 -15.91 10.06
N SER A 90 33.84 -16.56 9.48
CA SER A 90 33.92 -17.90 8.92
C SER A 90 34.76 -17.97 7.64
N ILE A 91 34.93 -16.85 6.92
CA ILE A 91 35.71 -16.82 5.67
C ILE A 91 37.16 -16.50 6.02
N PRO A 92 38.12 -17.40 5.76
CA PRO A 92 39.52 -17.16 6.07
C PRO A 92 40.05 -16.00 5.22
N THR A 93 40.87 -15.14 5.82
CA THR A 93 41.51 -14.01 5.11
C THR A 93 42.53 -14.54 4.11
N PRO A 94 42.54 -14.06 2.84
CA PRO A 94 43.54 -14.47 1.86
C PRO A 94 44.93 -14.06 2.33
N ASN A 95 45.91 -14.95 2.18
CA ASN A 95 47.29 -14.61 2.45
C ASN A 95 47.90 -13.84 1.27
N TRP A 96 47.91 -12.52 1.37
CA TRP A 96 48.49 -11.64 0.36
C TRP A 96 50.02 -11.66 0.30
N SER A 97 50.70 -12.26 1.29
CA SER A 97 52.17 -12.33 1.30
C SER A 97 52.71 -13.11 0.09
N LEU A 98 51.94 -14.06 -0.46
CA LEU A 98 52.33 -14.85 -1.63
C LEU A 98 52.35 -14.04 -2.94
N SER A 99 51.67 -12.88 -2.97
CA SER A 99 51.64 -12.02 -4.16
C SER A 99 52.83 -11.07 -4.23
N SER A 100 53.49 -10.84 -3.10
CA SER A 100 54.71 -10.06 -3.09
C SER A 100 55.80 -10.91 -3.74
N PRO A 101 56.51 -10.41 -4.77
CA PRO A 101 57.66 -11.11 -5.28
C PRO A 101 58.61 -11.25 -4.10
N ASP A 102 58.82 -12.49 -3.65
CA ASP A 102 59.83 -12.75 -2.63
C ASP A 102 61.11 -12.10 -3.15
N THR A 103 61.62 -11.12 -2.42
CA THR A 103 62.97 -10.58 -2.62
C THR A 103 64.05 -11.62 -2.28
N SER A 104 63.65 -12.89 -2.13
CA SER A 104 64.51 -14.04 -2.00
C SER A 104 65.42 -14.13 -3.22
N THR A 105 66.66 -13.72 -2.99
CA THR A 105 67.82 -13.77 -3.88
C THR A 105 68.26 -15.21 -4.23
N GLU A 106 67.34 -16.17 -4.19
CA GLU A 106 67.57 -17.57 -4.55
C GLU A 106 67.52 -17.68 -6.08
N PRO A 107 68.66 -17.92 -6.75
CA PRO A 107 68.77 -17.74 -8.19
C PRO A 107 68.00 -18.81 -9.00
N TYR A 108 67.59 -19.93 -8.39
CA TYR A 108 66.89 -21.00 -9.10
C TYR A 108 65.90 -21.76 -8.20
N LYS A 109 64.60 -21.69 -8.51
CA LYS A 109 63.55 -22.57 -7.94
C LYS A 109 63.45 -23.86 -8.75
N THR A 110 63.28 -24.99 -8.08
CA THR A 110 63.02 -26.27 -8.76
C THR A 110 61.59 -26.31 -9.32
N ARG A 111 61.35 -27.12 -10.36
CA ARG A 111 60.01 -27.28 -10.96
C ARG A 111 58.93 -27.65 -9.93
N GLY A 112 59.23 -28.56 -9.01
CA GLY A 112 58.27 -28.97 -7.98
C GLY A 112 57.89 -27.84 -7.01
N GLN A 113 58.84 -26.95 -6.68
CA GLN A 113 58.56 -25.75 -5.87
C GLN A 113 57.64 -24.78 -6.60
N LEU A 114 57.86 -24.57 -7.90
CA LEU A 114 56.99 -23.72 -8.72
C LEU A 114 55.57 -24.30 -8.80
N GLU A 115 55.41 -25.62 -8.96
CA GLU A 115 54.10 -26.26 -8.98
C GLU A 115 53.36 -26.10 -7.64
N MET A 116 54.05 -26.24 -6.50
CA MET A 116 53.46 -25.99 -5.18
C MET A 116 53.07 -24.52 -4.98
N GLU A 117 53.91 -23.58 -5.42
CA GLU A 117 53.63 -22.14 -5.35
C GLU A 117 52.40 -21.77 -6.20
N ILE A 118 52.30 -22.32 -7.41
CA ILE A 118 51.12 -22.15 -8.28
C ILE A 118 49.86 -22.69 -7.59
N GLN A 119 49.91 -23.87 -6.99
CA GLN A 119 48.76 -24.43 -6.26
C GLN A 119 48.37 -23.55 -5.05
N ALA A 120 49.34 -23.05 -4.32
CA ALA A 120 49.11 -22.14 -3.20
C ALA A 120 48.46 -20.82 -3.67
N LEU A 121 48.97 -20.23 -4.75
CA LEU A 121 48.43 -19.01 -5.37
C LEU A 121 47.00 -19.24 -5.89
N GLN A 122 46.73 -20.37 -6.55
CA GLN A 122 45.38 -20.71 -7.02
C GLN A 122 44.39 -20.82 -5.85
N LYS A 123 44.80 -21.44 -4.73
CA LYS A 123 43.98 -21.52 -3.52
C LYS A 123 43.71 -20.14 -2.93
N GLN A 124 44.72 -19.27 -2.82
CA GLN A 124 44.53 -17.91 -2.31
C GLN A 124 43.67 -17.06 -3.24
N LEU A 125 43.81 -17.21 -4.55
CA LEU A 125 42.97 -16.54 -5.54
C LEU A 125 41.50 -16.97 -5.38
N GLY A 126 41.24 -18.26 -5.15
CA GLY A 126 39.90 -18.76 -4.84
C GLY A 126 39.30 -18.13 -3.59
N LEU A 127 40.08 -17.99 -2.51
CA LEU A 127 39.64 -17.29 -1.30
C LEU A 127 39.39 -15.80 -1.54
N ALA A 128 40.28 -15.12 -2.26
CA ALA A 128 40.09 -13.71 -2.61
C ALA A 128 38.82 -13.49 -3.44
N HIS A 129 38.52 -14.40 -4.37
CA HIS A 129 37.29 -14.36 -5.16
C HIS A 129 36.04 -14.50 -4.27
N GLN A 130 36.05 -15.44 -3.30
CA GLN A 130 34.97 -15.58 -2.33
C GLN A 130 34.77 -14.31 -1.49
N HIS A 131 35.86 -13.66 -1.06
CA HIS A 131 35.79 -12.38 -0.35
C HIS A 131 35.11 -11.29 -1.18
N VAL A 132 35.47 -11.16 -2.47
CA VAL A 132 34.86 -10.18 -3.37
C VAL A 132 33.36 -10.42 -3.53
N ILE A 133 32.94 -11.68 -3.70
CA ILE A 133 31.51 -12.03 -3.79
C ILE A 133 30.76 -11.60 -2.53
N VAL A 134 31.29 -11.97 -1.36
CA VAL A 134 30.65 -11.66 -0.07
C VAL A 134 30.62 -10.16 0.19
N GLN A 135 31.69 -9.44 -0.13
CA GLN A 135 31.69 -7.97 -0.04
C GLN A 135 30.65 -7.34 -0.97
N GLY A 136 30.47 -7.87 -2.19
CA GLY A 136 29.43 -7.42 -3.11
C GLY A 136 28.03 -7.56 -2.50
N GLN A 137 27.73 -8.71 -1.89
CA GLN A 137 26.46 -8.96 -1.20
C GLN A 137 26.25 -8.01 -0.01
N LEU A 138 27.28 -7.78 0.80
CA LEU A 138 27.21 -6.85 1.93
C LEU A 138 26.93 -5.41 1.49
N ILE A 139 27.53 -4.97 0.39
CA ILE A 139 27.29 -3.64 -0.19
C ILE A 139 25.86 -3.54 -0.72
N GLU A 140 25.38 -4.58 -1.40
CA GLU A 140 24.00 -4.64 -1.90
C GLU A 140 22.98 -4.55 -0.76
N GLU A 141 23.19 -5.31 0.32
CA GLU A 141 22.35 -5.25 1.51
C GLU A 141 22.40 -3.88 2.19
N ALA A 142 23.59 -3.30 2.34
CA ALA A 142 23.76 -1.95 2.88
C ALA A 142 22.99 -0.90 2.04
N ASN A 143 23.05 -0.98 0.71
CA ASN A 143 22.31 -0.10 -0.17
C ASN A 143 20.79 -0.29 -0.05
N ALA A 144 20.33 -1.54 0.03
CA ALA A 144 18.92 -1.85 0.22
C ALA A 144 18.38 -1.25 1.53
N THR A 145 19.12 -1.41 2.64
CA THR A 145 18.73 -0.82 3.92
C THR A 145 18.68 0.71 3.87
N LEU A 146 19.64 1.36 3.20
CA LEU A 146 19.66 2.81 3.00
C LEU A 146 18.43 3.31 2.23
N ILE A 147 18.03 2.60 1.17
CA ILE A 147 16.82 2.95 0.39
C ILE A 147 15.57 2.87 1.29
N VAL A 148 15.43 1.80 2.08
CA VAL A 148 14.30 1.64 3.00
C VAL A 148 14.26 2.75 4.05
N GLN A 149 15.41 3.11 4.63
CA GLN A 149 15.52 4.23 5.55
C GLN A 149 15.11 5.55 4.89
N ASN A 150 15.61 5.83 3.68
CA ASN A 150 15.27 7.05 2.93
C ASN A 150 13.77 7.13 2.61
N LEU A 151 13.14 6.02 2.22
CA LEU A 151 11.70 5.95 1.98
C LEU A 151 10.91 6.23 3.28
N GLY A 152 11.37 5.68 4.40
CA GLY A 152 10.78 5.94 5.71
C GLY A 152 10.88 7.42 6.11
N LEU A 153 12.07 8.02 5.94
CA LEU A 153 12.30 9.45 6.20
C LEU A 153 11.43 10.33 5.30
N LYS A 154 11.31 10.00 4.01
CA LYS A 154 10.45 10.71 3.08
C LYS A 154 8.99 10.68 3.54
N LYS A 155 8.47 9.49 3.87
CA LYS A 155 7.10 9.33 4.36
C LYS A 155 6.85 10.13 5.66
N MET A 156 7.82 10.12 6.58
CA MET A 156 7.72 10.90 7.81
C MET A 156 7.73 12.40 7.53
N ASN A 157 8.57 12.86 6.59
CA ASN A 157 8.61 14.25 6.18
C ASN A 157 7.31 14.68 5.49
N ASP A 158 6.77 13.86 4.60
CA ASP A 158 5.49 14.09 3.94
C ASP A 158 4.35 14.21 4.97
N ALA A 159 4.31 13.31 5.95
CA ALA A 159 3.32 13.36 7.04
C ALA A 159 3.49 14.60 7.95
N LEU A 160 4.72 15.01 8.21
CA LEU A 160 5.04 16.22 8.96
C LEU A 160 4.57 17.46 8.17
N HIS A 161 4.89 17.54 6.88
CA HIS A 161 4.43 18.60 6.00
C HIS A 161 2.91 18.66 5.90
N GLU A 162 2.23 17.52 5.86
CA GLU A 162 0.77 17.47 5.88
C GLU A 162 0.21 18.04 7.19
N GLN A 163 0.81 17.70 8.33
CA GLN A 163 0.41 18.25 9.64
C GLN A 163 0.69 19.74 9.76
N GLU A 164 1.86 20.20 9.32
CA GLU A 164 2.21 21.63 9.30
C GLU A 164 1.30 22.40 8.32
N GLY A 165 0.96 21.80 7.19
CA GLY A 165 0.08 22.36 6.17
C GLY A 165 -1.36 22.57 6.64
N LYS A 166 -1.87 21.68 7.51
CA LYS A 166 -3.24 21.71 8.04
C LYS A 166 -3.58 22.93 8.91
N GLY A 167 -2.61 23.79 9.24
CA GLY A 167 -2.82 25.02 10.01
C GLY A 167 -2.42 26.32 9.31
N VAL A 168 -1.93 26.26 8.06
CA VAL A 168 -1.50 27.46 7.34
C VAL A 168 -2.73 28.19 6.80
N THR A 169 -3.35 28.99 7.68
CA THR A 169 -4.29 30.04 7.24
C THR A 169 -3.65 30.85 6.11
N ASP A 170 -4.43 31.34 5.14
CA ASP A 170 -3.86 32.13 4.03
C ASP A 170 -3.04 33.35 4.51
N ARG A 171 -3.26 33.79 5.76
CA ARG A 171 -2.47 34.82 6.45
C ARG A 171 -1.04 34.38 6.79
N ALA A 172 -0.81 33.09 7.01
CA ALA A 172 0.51 32.49 7.25
C ALA A 172 1.25 32.16 5.94
N LYS A 173 0.58 32.08 4.78
CA LYS A 173 1.24 31.87 3.47
C LYS A 173 2.08 33.06 3.01
N LEU A 174 1.75 34.28 3.46
CA LEU A 174 2.58 35.46 3.18
C LEU A 174 3.94 35.44 3.90
N PHE A 175 4.14 34.56 4.87
CA PHE A 175 5.37 34.44 5.64
C PHE A 175 5.88 33.00 5.58
N LYS A 176 6.34 32.55 4.40
CA LYS A 176 7.01 31.25 4.26
C LYS A 176 8.38 31.29 4.94
N GLY A 177 8.42 31.05 6.25
CA GLY A 177 9.66 30.81 7.00
C GLY A 177 10.01 31.82 8.09
N LYS A 178 11.29 31.79 8.53
CA LYS A 178 11.81 32.63 9.62
C LYS A 178 11.71 34.10 9.26
N ALA A 179 10.84 34.84 9.96
CA ALA A 179 10.79 36.31 10.05
C ALA A 179 11.35 37.04 8.82
N GLN A 180 10.71 36.87 7.66
CA GLN A 180 11.05 37.68 6.49
C GLN A 180 10.42 39.07 6.66
N CYS A 181 11.26 40.10 6.68
CA CYS A 181 10.81 41.48 6.49
C CYS A 181 10.64 41.71 5.00
N LEU A 182 9.42 41.51 4.49
CA LEU A 182 9.09 41.89 3.12
C LEU A 182 9.07 43.42 3.01
N SER A 183 9.70 43.96 1.97
CA SER A 183 9.54 45.37 1.61
C SER A 183 8.11 45.64 1.10
N SER A 184 7.68 46.91 1.07
CA SER A 184 6.30 47.27 0.68
C SER A 184 5.88 46.72 -0.67
N ASP A 185 6.81 46.70 -1.62
CA ASP A 185 6.55 46.37 -3.03
C ASP A 185 6.52 44.85 -3.23
N GLU A 186 7.43 44.12 -2.58
CA GLU A 186 7.44 42.65 -2.56
C GLU A 186 6.18 42.09 -1.92
N PHE A 187 5.74 42.71 -0.81
CA PHE A 187 4.48 42.34 -0.16
C PHE A 187 3.29 42.51 -1.10
N TYR A 188 3.22 43.62 -1.85
CA TYR A 188 2.12 43.89 -2.78
C TYR A 188 2.09 42.88 -3.93
N HIS A 189 3.24 42.56 -4.51
CA HIS A 189 3.34 41.55 -5.57
C HIS A 189 2.91 40.16 -5.10
N GLU A 190 3.34 39.74 -3.90
CA GLU A 190 2.93 38.44 -3.34
C GLU A 190 1.43 38.41 -3.05
N MET A 191 0.86 39.52 -2.55
CA MET A 191 -0.57 39.64 -2.31
C MET A 191 -1.39 39.52 -3.60
N LEU A 192 -0.95 40.19 -4.68
CA LEU A 192 -1.58 40.08 -6.00
C LEU A 192 -1.52 38.65 -6.54
N ALA A 193 -0.37 37.99 -6.41
CA ALA A 193 -0.20 36.60 -6.84
C ALA A 193 -1.13 35.64 -6.06
N VAL A 194 -1.31 35.86 -4.75
CA VAL A 194 -2.25 35.09 -3.93
C VAL A 194 -3.69 35.31 -4.39
N GLU A 195 -4.10 36.56 -4.69
CA GLU A 195 -5.43 36.85 -5.20
C GLU A 195 -5.70 36.23 -6.58
N GLU A 196 -4.73 36.32 -7.50
CA GLU A 196 -4.83 35.69 -8.82
C GLU A 196 -4.89 34.16 -8.70
N GLY A 197 -4.09 33.59 -7.80
CA GLY A 197 -4.14 32.18 -7.45
C GLY A 197 -5.51 31.75 -6.91
N ARG A 198 -6.17 32.58 -6.10
CA ARG A 198 -7.55 32.32 -5.62
C ARG A 198 -8.56 32.39 -6.76
N LYS A 199 -8.47 33.40 -7.62
CA LYS A 199 -9.37 33.57 -8.78
C LYS A 199 -9.28 32.39 -9.74
N THR A 200 -8.07 31.95 -10.07
CA THR A 200 -7.85 30.80 -10.96
C THR A 200 -8.33 29.49 -10.36
N LYS A 201 -8.11 29.25 -9.06
CA LYS A 201 -8.65 28.08 -8.35
C LYS A 201 -10.18 28.07 -8.32
N ALA A 202 -10.81 29.20 -8.02
CA ALA A 202 -12.27 29.34 -8.02
C ALA A 202 -12.85 29.09 -9.42
N ALA A 203 -12.26 29.70 -10.47
CA ALA A 203 -12.66 29.46 -11.85
C ALA A 203 -12.48 27.98 -12.26
N GLY A 204 -11.40 27.33 -11.78
CA GLY A 204 -11.16 25.90 -11.97
C GLY A 204 -12.23 25.02 -11.32
N LYS A 205 -12.62 25.31 -10.06
CA LYS A 205 -13.71 24.60 -9.36
C LYS A 205 -15.04 24.75 -10.11
N GLU A 206 -15.39 25.95 -10.55
CA GLU A 206 -16.61 26.19 -11.33
C GLU A 206 -16.58 25.47 -12.69
N ARG A 207 -15.45 25.48 -13.41
CA ARG A 207 -15.31 24.73 -14.67
C ARG A 207 -15.53 23.23 -14.47
N LYS A 208 -14.91 22.64 -13.42
CA LYS A 208 -15.10 21.21 -13.08
C LYS A 208 -16.56 20.91 -12.72
N LYS A 209 -17.23 21.79 -11.98
CA LYS A 209 -18.65 21.65 -11.61
C LYS A 209 -19.56 21.65 -12.85
N LEU A 210 -19.35 22.60 -13.76
CA LEU A 210 -20.09 22.67 -15.03
C LEU A 210 -19.85 21.44 -15.90
N GLU A 211 -18.60 20.95 -15.96
CA GLU A 211 -18.29 19.75 -16.72
C GLU A 211 -18.97 18.50 -16.15
N ARG A 212 -18.96 18.33 -14.82
CA ARG A 212 -19.67 17.25 -14.12
C ARG A 212 -21.18 17.33 -14.38
N ALA A 213 -21.76 18.53 -14.35
CA ALA A 213 -23.18 18.74 -14.64
C ALA A 213 -23.51 18.32 -16.09
N ARG A 214 -22.71 18.75 -17.06
CA ARG A 214 -22.87 18.38 -18.48
C ARG A 214 -22.70 16.87 -18.70
N LYS A 215 -21.74 16.22 -18.02
CA LYS A 215 -21.54 14.76 -18.07
C LYS A 215 -22.77 14.02 -17.50
N LYS A 216 -23.37 14.52 -16.41
CA LYS A 216 -24.61 13.97 -15.83
C LYS A 216 -25.81 14.12 -16.76
N GLU A 217 -26.00 15.30 -17.35
CA GLU A 217 -27.11 15.58 -18.28
C GLU A 217 -27.08 14.65 -19.50
N LYS A 218 -25.92 14.51 -20.15
CA LYS A 218 -25.75 13.58 -21.28
C LYS A 218 -26.04 12.12 -20.90
N LYS A 219 -25.68 11.71 -19.68
CA LYS A 219 -25.95 10.35 -19.19
C LYS A 219 -27.45 10.11 -19.00
N LEU A 220 -28.18 11.11 -18.49
CA LEU A 220 -29.63 11.04 -18.32
C LEU A 220 -30.35 10.98 -19.66
N GLU A 221 -29.92 11.77 -20.65
CA GLU A 221 -30.49 11.74 -22.01
C GLU A 221 -30.35 10.35 -22.65
N ILE A 222 -29.16 9.74 -22.57
CA ILE A 222 -28.92 8.39 -23.09
C ILE A 222 -29.70 7.31 -22.32
N GLU A 223 -29.89 7.50 -21.01
CA GLU A 223 -30.70 6.59 -20.20
C GLU A 223 -32.18 6.66 -20.57
N TRP A 224 -32.69 7.87 -20.85
CA TRP A 224 -34.04 8.09 -21.34
C TRP A 224 -34.27 7.41 -22.69
N GLU A 225 -33.40 7.66 -23.68
CA GLU A 225 -33.47 6.99 -24.99
C GLU A 225 -33.44 5.46 -24.87
N TRP A 226 -32.60 4.94 -23.97
CA TRP A 226 -32.51 3.50 -23.73
C TRP A 226 -33.77 2.92 -23.08
N ALA A 227 -34.43 3.67 -22.20
CA ALA A 227 -35.70 3.28 -21.62
C ALA A 227 -36.81 3.22 -22.67
N GLU A 228 -36.86 4.20 -23.58
CA GLU A 228 -37.79 4.23 -24.71
C GLU A 228 -37.59 3.01 -25.64
N MET A 229 -36.35 2.72 -26.03
CA MET A 229 -36.02 1.53 -26.82
C MET A 229 -36.43 0.22 -26.15
N LYS A 230 -36.31 0.12 -24.82
CA LYS A 230 -36.77 -1.05 -24.07
C LYS A 230 -38.29 -1.20 -24.08
N CYS A 231 -39.02 -0.09 -23.98
CA CYS A 231 -40.48 -0.10 -24.04
C CYS A 231 -40.96 -0.62 -25.40
N VAL A 232 -40.46 -0.04 -26.50
CA VAL A 232 -40.78 -0.46 -27.87
C VAL A 232 -40.40 -1.93 -28.10
N HIS A 233 -39.25 -2.36 -27.58
CA HIS A 233 -38.84 -3.76 -27.70
C HIS A 233 -39.76 -4.72 -26.93
N ALA A 234 -40.25 -4.32 -25.74
CA ALA A 234 -41.19 -5.12 -24.97
C ALA A 234 -42.49 -5.35 -25.73
N GLU A 235 -43.05 -4.29 -26.33
CA GLU A 235 -44.24 -4.35 -27.19
C GLU A 235 -44.04 -5.26 -28.41
N LEU A 236 -42.88 -5.15 -29.08
CA LEU A 236 -42.53 -6.02 -30.21
C LEU A 236 -42.38 -7.49 -29.81
N VAL A 237 -41.81 -7.76 -28.64
CA VAL A 237 -41.68 -9.13 -28.11
C VAL A 237 -43.05 -9.69 -27.77
N GLU A 238 -43.93 -8.89 -27.15
CA GLU A 238 -45.30 -9.32 -26.83
C GLU A 238 -46.07 -9.67 -28.11
N ALA A 239 -46.08 -8.78 -29.11
CA ALA A 239 -46.71 -9.04 -30.41
C ALA A 239 -46.14 -10.30 -31.10
N TRP A 240 -44.82 -10.48 -31.06
CA TRP A 240 -44.17 -11.68 -31.58
C TRP A 240 -44.57 -12.95 -30.81
N THR A 241 -44.70 -12.89 -29.49
CA THR A 241 -45.14 -14.05 -28.69
C THR A 241 -46.59 -14.45 -28.98
N VAL A 242 -47.48 -13.48 -29.17
CA VAL A 242 -48.88 -13.72 -29.56
C VAL A 242 -48.92 -14.41 -30.93
N GLU A 243 -48.19 -13.89 -31.91
CA GLU A 243 -48.16 -14.46 -33.27
C GLU A 243 -47.52 -15.86 -33.31
N CYS A 244 -46.44 -16.08 -32.56
CA CYS A 244 -45.83 -17.41 -32.45
C CYS A 244 -46.76 -18.43 -31.79
N SER A 245 -47.53 -18.01 -30.78
CA SER A 245 -48.52 -18.87 -30.13
C SER A 245 -49.62 -19.27 -31.12
N ARG A 246 -50.14 -18.30 -31.88
CA ARG A 246 -51.13 -18.51 -32.95
C ARG A 246 -50.63 -19.48 -34.04
N LEU A 247 -49.39 -19.33 -34.50
CA LEU A 247 -48.80 -20.24 -35.51
C LEU A 247 -48.54 -21.65 -34.96
N THR A 248 -48.22 -21.76 -33.68
CA THR A 248 -48.04 -23.06 -33.02
C THR A 248 -49.36 -23.82 -32.91
N GLU A 249 -50.46 -23.13 -32.58
CA GLU A 249 -51.81 -23.71 -32.57
C GLU A 249 -52.26 -24.20 -33.96
N LEU A 250 -51.79 -23.57 -35.03
CA LEU A 250 -52.03 -23.99 -36.42
C LEU A 250 -51.14 -25.17 -36.88
N GLY A 251 -50.27 -25.69 -36.02
CA GLY A 251 -49.44 -26.86 -36.30
C GLY A 251 -48.10 -26.57 -36.98
N ASN A 252 -47.67 -25.30 -37.04
CA ASN A 252 -46.35 -24.97 -37.60
C ASN A 252 -45.22 -25.52 -36.72
N ARG A 253 -44.13 -25.98 -37.35
CA ARG A 253 -42.96 -26.49 -36.62
C ARG A 253 -42.16 -25.31 -36.08
N LYS A 254 -41.54 -25.48 -34.90
CA LYS A 254 -40.77 -24.41 -34.22
C LYS A 254 -39.65 -23.77 -35.07
N LYS A 255 -39.06 -24.54 -35.99
CA LYS A 255 -38.00 -24.07 -36.90
C LYS A 255 -38.50 -23.11 -37.99
N ASP A 256 -39.81 -23.11 -38.25
CA ASP A 256 -40.45 -22.30 -39.29
C ASP A 256 -41.07 -21.01 -38.70
N LEU A 257 -40.92 -20.79 -37.38
CA LEU A 257 -41.33 -19.55 -36.71
C LEU A 257 -40.32 -18.43 -36.95
N SER A 258 -40.81 -17.21 -37.10
CA SER A 258 -39.96 -16.02 -37.20
C SER A 258 -39.03 -15.90 -36.00
N PRO A 259 -37.76 -15.49 -36.18
CA PRO A 259 -36.83 -15.32 -35.08
C PRO A 259 -37.32 -14.23 -34.11
N LYS A 260 -37.00 -14.39 -32.82
CA LYS A 260 -37.34 -13.39 -31.80
C LYS A 260 -36.71 -12.04 -32.14
N PRO A 261 -37.45 -10.91 -32.02
CA PRO A 261 -36.90 -9.58 -32.15
C PRO A 261 -35.65 -9.42 -31.26
N LYS A 262 -34.63 -8.70 -31.74
CA LYS A 262 -33.41 -8.42 -30.99
C LYS A 262 -33.41 -6.97 -30.52
N LEU A 263 -33.06 -6.74 -29.27
CA LEU A 263 -32.85 -5.39 -28.74
C LEU A 263 -31.58 -4.79 -29.35
N GLY A 264 -31.66 -3.55 -29.83
CA GLY A 264 -30.49 -2.79 -30.28
C GLY A 264 -29.43 -2.62 -29.18
N LYS A 265 -28.21 -2.27 -29.56
CA LYS A 265 -27.17 -1.96 -28.57
C LYS A 265 -27.50 -0.63 -27.89
N LYS A 266 -27.22 -0.52 -26.59
CA LYS A 266 -27.36 0.75 -25.85
C LYS A 266 -26.52 1.85 -26.53
N PRO A 267 -27.07 3.05 -26.76
CA PRO A 267 -26.30 4.20 -27.25
C PRO A 267 -25.11 4.43 -26.33
N LYS A 268 -23.92 4.57 -26.92
CA LYS A 268 -22.71 4.85 -26.17
C LYS A 268 -22.64 6.35 -25.96
N VAL A 269 -22.40 6.76 -24.71
CA VAL A 269 -21.92 8.12 -24.45
C VAL A 269 -20.66 8.29 -25.29
N PRO A 270 -20.51 9.37 -26.08
CA PRO A 270 -19.25 9.70 -26.70
C PRO A 270 -18.23 9.86 -25.57
N VAL A 271 -17.42 8.82 -25.38
CA VAL A 271 -16.26 8.88 -24.52
C VAL A 271 -15.33 9.83 -25.24
N ALA A 272 -15.30 11.10 -24.81
CA ALA A 272 -14.06 11.84 -24.97
C ALA A 272 -13.01 10.94 -24.30
N ASP A 273 -11.96 10.57 -25.04
CA ASP A 273 -10.87 9.71 -24.58
C ASP A 273 -10.15 10.36 -23.38
N ASP A 274 -10.82 10.40 -22.23
CA ASP A 274 -10.31 10.85 -20.94
C ASP A 274 -9.65 9.62 -20.32
N ASN A 275 -8.47 9.28 -20.83
CA ASN A 275 -7.51 8.43 -20.14
C ASN A 275 -6.87 9.23 -18.99
N GLU A 276 -7.69 9.68 -18.03
CA GLU A 276 -7.24 10.29 -16.78
C GLU A 276 -8.01 9.66 -15.63
N SER A 277 -7.44 8.54 -15.18
CA SER A 277 -7.23 8.21 -13.77
C SER A 277 -8.26 8.78 -12.80
N ASP A 278 -9.32 8.01 -12.63
CA ASP A 278 -10.15 7.99 -11.44
C ASP A 278 -9.28 7.61 -10.22
N ASN A 279 -8.63 8.60 -9.62
CA ASN A 279 -8.14 8.54 -8.25
C ASN A 279 -7.73 9.94 -7.80
N GLU A 280 -8.65 10.59 -7.09
CA GLU A 280 -8.39 11.36 -5.86
C GLU A 280 -9.74 11.96 -5.44
N ASP A 281 -10.49 11.17 -4.67
CA ASP A 281 -11.47 11.67 -3.72
C ASP A 281 -10.72 12.53 -2.68
N ASP A 282 -10.38 13.75 -3.08
CA ASP A 282 -10.06 14.83 -2.17
C ASP A 282 -11.40 15.29 -1.59
N VAL A 283 -11.81 14.58 -0.54
CA VAL A 283 -12.92 14.98 0.33
C VAL A 283 -12.47 16.27 1.00
N ASP A 284 -12.73 17.40 0.32
CA ASP A 284 -12.75 18.73 0.94
C ASP A 284 -13.81 18.66 2.07
N GLU A 285 -13.40 18.24 3.27
CA GLU A 285 -14.13 18.49 4.50
C GLU A 285 -14.15 20.00 4.70
N ASP A 286 -15.18 20.63 4.15
CA ASP A 286 -15.60 21.98 4.52
C ASP A 286 -16.03 21.94 6.00
N VAL A 287 -15.04 22.07 6.89
CA VAL A 287 -15.27 22.43 8.29
C VAL A 287 -15.62 23.92 8.30
N ASP A 288 -16.91 24.19 8.16
CA ASP A 288 -17.50 25.49 8.49
C ASP A 288 -17.23 25.78 9.97
N GLY A 289 -16.38 26.78 10.22
CA GLY A 289 -16.15 27.40 11.52
C GLY A 289 -16.80 28.78 11.59
#